data_AF-A0A1G4G8K6-F1
#
_entry.id   AF-A0A1G4G8K6-F1
#
_cell.length_a   1.000
_cell.length_b   1.000
_cell.length_c   1.000
_cell.angle_alpha   90.00
_cell.angle_beta   90.00
_cell.angle_gamma   90.00
#
_symmetry.space_group_name_H-M   'P 1'
#
loop_
_entity.id
_entity.type
_entity.pdbx_description
1 polymer ?
#
loop_
_entity_poly.entity_id
_entity_poly.type
_entity_poly.pdbx_seq_one_letter_code
_entity_poly.pdbx_strand_id
1 'polypeptide(L)'
;MEKLTQETVNFTEKNIDKIAALFPSAITETKDADGKLKRAVNFDQLKQLLSDEVVDGDECYEFTWVGKKQSIIEGNRPIRKTLRPCKEESKNWDTTENLYIEGDNLDVLKLLQNSYLNKVKMIYIDPPYNTGNDFIYRDNFKVSKEDYEEELGLFDEEENRLFKNTETNGRYHSDWCSMMYPRLQLARNLLTDDGVIFISIDDNEVHNLRKICDEVFGEENMIASIIWQKKTGSSDANLIATITEYLLVFAKNISNSVFNQNEEAHDEKRYKFRDEFFEERGPYYYDNLDRGTLGYHESLDYEISTSDGKSTFPNGRIYKFNDGWRWKWSKDKVEWGLKNGFIEIQASTSKKSGWSVYYKIYLNVDNEGKPIKRSSPYKNII
;
A
#
# COMPACT_ATOMS: atom_id res chain seq x y z
N MET A 1 0.77 -10.09 -45.84
CA MET A 1 0.35 -9.10 -44.83
C MET A 1 -0.45 -9.84 -43.77
N GLU A 2 0.17 -10.17 -42.64
CA GLU A 2 -0.58 -10.65 -41.48
C GLU A 2 -1.49 -9.51 -41.00
N LYS A 3 -2.80 -9.77 -40.96
CA LYS A 3 -3.77 -8.82 -40.41
C LYS A 3 -3.47 -8.67 -38.92
N LEU A 4 -3.00 -7.50 -38.51
CA LEU A 4 -2.93 -7.10 -37.10
C LEU A 4 -4.35 -7.14 -36.51
N THR A 5 -4.63 -8.14 -35.68
CA THR A 5 -5.88 -8.24 -34.92
C THR A 5 -5.86 -7.18 -33.82
N GLN A 6 -6.68 -6.13 -33.96
CA GLN A 6 -6.83 -5.04 -33.00
C GLN A 6 -7.69 -5.41 -31.78
N GLU A 7 -7.63 -6.66 -31.31
CA GLU A 7 -8.36 -7.10 -30.12
C GLU A 7 -7.42 -7.12 -28.92
N THR A 8 -7.85 -6.58 -27.77
CA THR A 8 -7.12 -6.72 -26.51
C THR A 8 -7.05 -8.19 -26.11
N VAL A 9 -5.92 -8.62 -25.54
CA VAL A 9 -5.70 -10.02 -25.14
C VAL A 9 -6.80 -10.48 -24.18
N ASN A 10 -7.40 -11.63 -24.46
CA ASN A 10 -8.34 -12.27 -23.56
C ASN A 10 -7.59 -12.81 -22.33
N PHE A 11 -7.73 -12.16 -21.19
CA PHE A 11 -7.02 -12.54 -19.96
C PHE A 11 -7.44 -13.92 -19.45
N THR A 12 -8.68 -14.33 -19.69
CA THR A 12 -9.13 -15.69 -19.38
C THR A 12 -8.30 -16.72 -20.15
N GLU A 13 -8.04 -16.48 -21.44
CA GLU A 13 -7.19 -17.36 -22.25
C GLU A 13 -5.73 -17.34 -21.78
N LYS A 14 -5.19 -16.17 -21.44
CA LYS A 14 -3.82 -16.06 -20.90
C LYS A 14 -3.65 -16.79 -19.57
N ASN A 15 -4.66 -16.76 -18.71
CA ASN A 15 -4.66 -17.50 -17.45
C ASN A 15 -4.79 -19.00 -17.69
N ILE A 16 -5.66 -19.41 -18.62
CA ILE A 16 -5.75 -20.80 -19.08
C ILE A 16 -4.41 -21.26 -19.64
N ASP A 17 -3.67 -20.43 -20.39
CA ASP A 17 -2.36 -20.78 -20.93
C ASP A 17 -1.28 -20.91 -19.86
N LYS A 18 -1.30 -20.06 -18.83
CA LYS A 18 -0.39 -20.21 -17.66
C LYS A 18 -0.70 -21.50 -16.88
N ILE A 19 -1.97 -21.77 -16.66
CA ILE A 19 -2.41 -23.03 -16.01
C ILE A 19 -2.04 -24.21 -16.91
N ALA A 20 -2.20 -24.11 -18.23
CA ALA A 20 -1.81 -25.15 -19.18
C ALA A 20 -0.31 -25.41 -19.18
N ALA A 21 0.51 -24.37 -18.99
CA ALA A 21 1.96 -24.50 -18.92
C ALA A 21 2.42 -25.22 -17.64
N LEU A 22 1.73 -24.99 -16.51
CA LEU A 22 2.06 -25.59 -15.21
C LEU A 22 1.40 -26.95 -15.00
N PHE A 23 0.15 -27.10 -15.45
CA PHE A 23 -0.72 -28.26 -15.27
C PHE A 23 -1.42 -28.64 -16.58
N PRO A 24 -0.69 -29.18 -17.59
CA PRO A 24 -1.27 -29.48 -18.89
C PRO A 24 -2.45 -30.45 -18.84
N SER A 25 -2.41 -31.39 -17.89
CA SER A 25 -3.45 -32.39 -17.66
C SER A 25 -4.77 -31.80 -17.17
N ALA A 26 -4.76 -30.60 -16.58
CA ALA A 26 -5.98 -29.94 -16.08
C ALA A 26 -6.73 -29.16 -17.17
N ILE A 27 -6.30 -29.21 -18.43
CA ILE A 27 -6.94 -28.50 -19.53
C ILE A 27 -7.88 -29.44 -20.29
N THR A 28 -9.12 -29.00 -20.47
CA THR A 28 -10.17 -29.67 -21.24
C THR A 28 -10.68 -28.73 -22.35
N GLU A 29 -11.60 -29.21 -23.18
CA GLU A 29 -12.24 -28.43 -24.24
C GLU A 29 -13.74 -28.34 -23.98
N THR A 30 -14.30 -27.14 -24.12
CA THR A 30 -15.74 -26.89 -24.07
C THR A 30 -16.19 -26.22 -25.37
N LYS A 31 -17.49 -26.25 -25.67
CA LYS A 31 -18.06 -25.57 -26.85
C LYS A 31 -18.58 -24.20 -26.45
N ASP A 32 -18.27 -23.16 -27.23
CA ASP A 32 -18.87 -21.84 -27.07
C ASP A 32 -20.33 -21.79 -27.61
N ALA A 33 -20.98 -20.64 -27.46
CA ALA A 33 -22.35 -20.40 -27.93
C ALA A 33 -22.51 -20.51 -29.46
N ASP A 34 -21.42 -20.44 -30.22
CA ASP A 34 -21.34 -20.57 -31.67
C ASP A 34 -20.87 -21.98 -32.11
N GLY A 35 -20.73 -22.92 -31.16
CA GLY A 35 -20.34 -24.31 -31.39
C GLY A 35 -18.84 -24.53 -31.61
N LYS A 36 -17.99 -23.52 -31.40
CA LYS A 36 -16.54 -23.61 -31.57
C LYS A 36 -15.88 -24.16 -30.30
N LEU A 37 -14.91 -25.06 -30.47
CA LEU A 37 -14.15 -25.63 -29.36
C LEU A 37 -13.23 -24.56 -28.75
N LYS A 38 -13.32 -24.38 -27.43
CA LYS A 38 -12.51 -23.48 -26.62
C LYS A 38 -11.87 -24.26 -25.48
N ARG A 39 -10.59 -23.99 -25.20
CA ARG A 39 -9.88 -24.56 -24.04
C ARG A 39 -10.52 -24.05 -22.74
N ALA A 40 -10.71 -24.95 -21.80
CA ALA A 40 -11.27 -24.69 -20.48
C ALA A 40 -10.44 -25.43 -19.42
N VAL A 41 -10.53 -25.01 -18.17
CA VAL A 41 -9.86 -25.69 -17.06
C VAL A 41 -10.81 -26.70 -16.46
N ASN A 42 -10.38 -27.95 -16.35
CA ASN A 42 -11.02 -28.95 -15.52
C ASN A 42 -10.64 -28.68 -14.06
N PHE A 43 -11.51 -27.97 -13.35
CA PHE A 43 -11.26 -27.57 -11.96
C PHE A 43 -11.11 -28.75 -11.01
N ASP A 44 -11.78 -29.88 -11.26
CA ASP A 44 -11.66 -31.08 -10.43
C ASP A 44 -10.25 -31.69 -10.56
N GLN A 45 -9.76 -31.76 -11.79
CA GLN A 45 -8.42 -32.26 -12.08
C GLN A 45 -7.33 -31.29 -11.64
N LEU A 46 -7.56 -29.97 -11.75
CA LEU A 46 -6.66 -28.96 -11.22
C LEU A 46 -6.58 -29.05 -9.68
N LYS A 47 -7.72 -29.24 -9.00
CA LYS A 47 -7.78 -29.44 -7.55
C LYS A 47 -6.98 -30.67 -7.13
N GLN A 48 -7.13 -31.80 -7.82
CA GLN A 48 -6.33 -33.01 -7.55
C GLN A 48 -4.81 -32.82 -7.71
N LEU A 49 -4.38 -31.99 -8.67
CA LEU A 49 -2.95 -31.73 -8.90
C LEU A 49 -2.35 -30.74 -7.90
N LEU A 50 -3.20 -29.93 -7.24
CA LEU A 50 -2.79 -28.90 -6.29
C LEU A 50 -2.99 -29.31 -4.82
N SER A 51 -3.70 -30.41 -4.56
CA SER A 51 -4.03 -30.86 -3.21
C SER A 51 -3.18 -32.07 -2.80
N ASP A 52 -2.12 -31.84 -2.01
CA ASP A 52 -1.50 -32.90 -1.19
C ASP A 52 -2.40 -33.28 0.02
N GLU A 53 -3.26 -32.34 0.46
CA GLU A 53 -4.31 -32.56 1.47
C GLU A 53 -5.63 -31.97 0.97
N VAL A 54 -6.71 -32.76 1.08
CA VAL A 54 -8.06 -32.34 0.69
C VAL A 54 -8.62 -31.42 1.77
N VAL A 55 -8.64 -30.11 1.52
CA VAL A 55 -9.59 -29.23 2.20
C VAL A 55 -10.87 -29.23 1.37
N ASP A 56 -11.74 -30.19 1.66
CA ASP A 56 -13.16 -30.06 1.31
C ASP A 56 -13.83 -29.28 2.43
N GLY A 57 -14.22 -28.05 2.14
CA GLY A 57 -14.97 -27.21 3.07
C GLY A 57 -15.31 -25.86 2.46
N ASP A 58 -16.55 -25.42 2.70
CA ASP A 58 -17.03 -24.03 2.52
C ASP A 58 -16.42 -23.07 3.57
N GLU A 59 -15.44 -23.52 4.36
CA GLU A 59 -14.86 -22.79 5.49
C GLU A 59 -13.55 -22.06 5.14
N CYS A 60 -13.42 -21.56 3.91
CA CYS A 60 -12.41 -20.56 3.60
C CYS A 60 -13.01 -19.17 3.80
N TYR A 61 -12.31 -18.27 4.48
CA TYR A 61 -12.74 -16.87 4.58
C TYR A 61 -12.89 -16.29 3.16
N GLU A 62 -14.12 -15.92 2.79
CA GLU A 62 -14.43 -15.31 1.49
C GLU A 62 -15.18 -14.00 1.70
N PHE A 63 -14.67 -12.92 1.09
CA PHE A 63 -15.44 -11.69 0.91
C PHE A 63 -16.34 -11.84 -0.33
N THR A 64 -17.66 -11.85 -0.16
CA THR A 64 -18.62 -12.08 -1.25
C THR A 64 -19.73 -11.02 -1.31
N TRP A 65 -20.27 -10.80 -2.52
CA TRP A 65 -21.42 -9.93 -2.77
C TRP A 65 -22.18 -10.37 -4.02
N VAL A 66 -23.41 -9.88 -4.18
CA VAL A 66 -24.23 -10.16 -5.36
C VAL A 66 -23.62 -9.47 -6.58
N GLY A 67 -23.18 -10.25 -7.57
CA GLY A 67 -22.55 -9.71 -8.80
C GLY A 67 -21.02 -9.86 -8.85
N LYS A 68 -20.36 -10.37 -7.80
CA LYS A 68 -18.90 -10.61 -7.78
C LYS A 68 -18.41 -11.40 -8.99
N LYS A 69 -19.01 -12.56 -9.26
CA LYS A 69 -18.66 -13.43 -10.39
C LYS A 69 -18.75 -12.70 -11.74
N GLN A 70 -19.78 -11.88 -11.91
CA GLN A 70 -19.98 -11.11 -13.15
C GLN A 70 -18.93 -9.99 -13.30
N SER A 71 -18.55 -9.36 -12.19
CA SER A 71 -17.54 -8.31 -12.14
C SER A 71 -16.16 -8.84 -12.57
N ILE A 72 -15.80 -10.04 -12.11
CA ILE A 72 -14.59 -10.76 -12.56
C ILE A 72 -14.63 -11.01 -14.08
N ILE A 73 -15.76 -11.47 -14.60
CA ILE A 73 -15.91 -11.73 -16.05
C ILE A 73 -15.76 -10.43 -16.84
N GLU A 74 -16.34 -9.34 -16.36
CA GLU A 74 -16.31 -8.06 -17.07
C GLU A 74 -14.90 -7.46 -17.11
N GLY A 75 -14.12 -7.55 -16.04
CA GLY A 75 -12.71 -7.14 -16.05
C GLY A 75 -11.87 -7.92 -17.08
N ASN A 76 -12.20 -9.19 -17.29
CA ASN A 76 -11.50 -10.07 -18.24
C ASN A 76 -12.04 -10.01 -19.68
N ARG A 77 -13.19 -9.38 -19.91
CA ARG A 77 -13.83 -9.31 -21.22
C ARG A 77 -12.97 -8.45 -22.17
N PRO A 78 -12.63 -8.96 -23.37
CA PRO A 78 -11.89 -8.18 -24.36
C PRO A 78 -12.71 -6.98 -24.85
N ILE A 79 -12.02 -5.89 -25.15
CA ILE A 79 -12.62 -4.67 -25.68
C ILE A 79 -12.24 -4.48 -27.15
N ARG A 80 -13.21 -3.98 -27.94
CA ARG A 80 -13.07 -3.67 -29.37
C ARG A 80 -13.14 -2.16 -29.68
N LYS A 81 -13.14 -1.32 -28.65
CA LYS A 81 -13.08 0.13 -28.79
C LYS A 81 -11.66 0.57 -29.16
N THR A 82 -11.51 1.78 -29.67
CA THR A 82 -10.22 2.36 -30.05
C THR A 82 -10.12 3.80 -29.55
N LEU A 83 -8.92 4.24 -29.20
CA LEU A 83 -8.67 5.64 -28.85
C LEU A 83 -8.61 6.49 -30.12
N ARG A 84 -9.33 7.62 -30.13
CA ARG A 84 -9.29 8.60 -31.21
C ARG A 84 -8.42 9.80 -30.78
N PRO A 85 -7.35 10.14 -31.51
CA PRO A 85 -6.57 11.35 -31.26
C PRO A 85 -7.39 12.64 -31.50
N CYS A 86 -7.42 13.53 -30.51
CA CYS A 86 -8.00 14.88 -30.63
C CYS A 86 -6.88 15.94 -30.64
N LYS A 87 -6.22 16.13 -31.80
CA LYS A 87 -5.07 17.02 -31.92
C LYS A 87 -5.40 18.49 -31.64
N GLU A 88 -6.59 18.92 -32.03
CA GLU A 88 -7.03 20.32 -31.91
C GLU A 88 -7.21 20.77 -30.45
N GLU A 89 -7.57 19.82 -29.57
CA GLU A 89 -7.73 20.06 -28.13
C GLU A 89 -6.43 19.85 -27.34
N SER A 90 -5.39 19.33 -28.00
CA SER A 90 -4.14 19.02 -27.35
C SER A 90 -3.23 20.24 -27.24
N LYS A 91 -2.58 20.37 -26.09
CA LYS A 91 -1.52 21.34 -25.86
C LYS A 91 -0.17 20.68 -26.09
N ASN A 92 0.63 21.24 -27.00
CA ASN A 92 1.98 20.74 -27.34
C ASN A 92 1.98 19.28 -27.83
N TRP A 93 1.13 18.97 -28.81
CA TRP A 93 0.91 17.61 -29.34
C TRP A 93 2.19 16.80 -29.57
N ASP A 94 3.23 17.39 -30.15
CA ASP A 94 4.45 16.68 -30.53
C ASP A 94 5.48 16.52 -29.39
N THR A 95 5.32 17.26 -28.28
CA THR A 95 6.33 17.28 -27.19
C THR A 95 5.77 16.92 -25.82
N THR A 96 4.45 16.82 -25.67
CA THR A 96 3.85 16.45 -24.38
C THR A 96 4.09 14.98 -24.07
N GLU A 97 4.55 14.69 -22.86
CA GLU A 97 4.62 13.34 -22.31
C GLU A 97 3.35 12.98 -21.52
N ASN A 98 2.41 13.93 -21.40
CA ASN A 98 1.17 13.78 -20.66
C ASN A 98 0.02 13.37 -21.59
N LEU A 99 -0.86 12.50 -21.09
CA LEU A 99 -2.03 11.99 -21.81
C LEU A 99 -3.31 12.26 -21.02
N TYR A 100 -4.33 12.75 -21.72
CA TYR A 100 -5.70 12.87 -21.22
C TYR A 100 -6.60 11.99 -22.09
N ILE A 101 -7.41 11.14 -21.46
CA ILE A 101 -8.32 10.22 -22.16
C ILE A 101 -9.72 10.41 -21.61
N GLU A 102 -10.65 10.67 -22.50
CA GLU A 102 -12.07 10.77 -22.17
C GLU A 102 -12.78 9.44 -22.46
N GLY A 103 -13.57 8.97 -21.50
CA GLY A 103 -14.37 7.74 -21.63
C GLY A 103 -14.62 7.06 -20.29
N ASP A 104 -15.34 5.94 -20.32
CA ASP A 104 -15.47 5.07 -19.16
C ASP A 104 -14.10 4.50 -18.79
N ASN A 105 -13.69 4.70 -17.54
CA ASN A 105 -12.37 4.31 -17.07
C ASN A 105 -12.13 2.79 -17.15
N LEU A 106 -13.15 1.93 -17.06
CA LEU A 106 -12.98 0.49 -17.23
C LEU A 106 -12.54 0.16 -18.66
N ASP A 107 -13.19 0.77 -19.65
CA ASP A 107 -12.84 0.61 -21.06
C ASP A 107 -11.45 1.15 -21.36
N VAL A 108 -11.13 2.33 -20.83
CA VAL A 108 -9.81 2.95 -20.99
C VAL A 108 -8.72 2.08 -20.36
N LEU A 109 -8.93 1.59 -19.13
CA LEU A 109 -7.98 0.71 -18.45
C LEU A 109 -7.73 -0.58 -19.23
N LYS A 110 -8.76 -1.17 -19.86
CA LYS A 110 -8.63 -2.33 -20.76
C LYS A 110 -7.77 -2.01 -21.98
N LEU A 111 -7.97 -0.85 -22.62
CA LEU A 111 -7.17 -0.42 -23.77
C LEU A 111 -5.71 -0.17 -23.40
N LEU A 112 -5.46 0.43 -22.23
CA LEU A 112 -4.11 0.73 -21.75
C LEU A 112 -3.31 -0.54 -21.41
N GLN A 113 -3.97 -1.68 -21.17
CA GLN A 113 -3.28 -2.95 -20.87
C GLN A 113 -2.26 -3.34 -21.94
N ASN A 114 -2.49 -3.02 -23.22
CA ASN A 114 -1.56 -3.41 -24.28
C ASN A 114 -0.26 -2.61 -24.25
N SER A 115 -0.32 -1.32 -23.90
CA SER A 115 0.82 -0.40 -24.02
C SER A 115 1.52 -0.14 -22.69
N TYR A 116 0.79 -0.18 -21.58
CA TYR A 116 1.22 0.26 -20.25
C TYR A 116 1.26 -0.85 -19.20
N LEU A 117 1.16 -2.12 -19.61
CA LEU A 117 1.32 -3.26 -18.68
C LEU A 117 2.64 -3.15 -17.92
N ASN A 118 2.58 -3.21 -16.60
CA ASN A 118 3.74 -3.09 -15.71
C ASN A 118 4.60 -1.84 -15.92
N LYS A 119 4.02 -0.69 -16.33
CA LYS A 119 4.77 0.55 -16.57
C LYS A 119 4.37 1.73 -15.68
N VAL A 120 3.27 1.63 -14.95
CA VAL A 120 2.78 2.72 -14.10
C VAL A 120 3.44 2.64 -12.73
N LYS A 121 4.14 3.70 -12.32
CA LYS A 121 4.82 3.73 -11.02
C LYS A 121 3.88 4.02 -9.84
N MET A 122 2.92 4.90 -10.06
CA MET A 122 1.98 5.34 -9.03
C MET A 122 0.59 5.51 -9.66
N ILE A 123 -0.43 5.02 -8.97
CA ILE A 123 -1.83 5.31 -9.26
C ILE A 123 -2.42 6.08 -8.08
N TYR A 124 -3.16 7.16 -8.37
CA TYR A 124 -4.03 7.83 -7.41
C TYR A 124 -5.44 7.84 -7.97
N ILE A 125 -6.42 7.46 -7.16
CA ILE A 125 -7.83 7.53 -7.53
C ILE A 125 -8.66 8.07 -6.36
N ASP A 126 -9.70 8.81 -6.72
CA ASP A 126 -10.71 9.36 -5.82
C ASP A 126 -12.09 8.89 -6.30
N PRO A 127 -12.45 7.61 -6.03
CA PRO A 127 -13.71 7.03 -6.47
C PRO A 127 -14.91 7.69 -5.77
N PRO A 128 -16.14 7.56 -6.30
CA PRO A 128 -17.33 8.04 -5.58
C PRO A 128 -17.48 7.30 -4.25
N TYR A 129 -17.73 8.01 -3.16
CA TYR A 129 -17.74 7.45 -1.80
C TYR A 129 -19.03 6.67 -1.44
N ASN A 130 -20.02 6.63 -2.34
CA ASN A 130 -21.33 6.00 -2.08
C ASN A 130 -22.00 6.60 -0.83
N THR A 131 -22.31 7.91 -0.87
CA THR A 131 -22.98 8.66 0.20
C THR A 131 -24.51 8.75 0.03
N GLY A 132 -25.07 7.97 -0.89
CA GLY A 132 -26.51 7.93 -1.21
C GLY A 132 -27.03 9.11 -2.04
N ASN A 133 -26.26 10.18 -2.24
CA ASN A 133 -26.69 11.37 -3.00
C ASN A 133 -26.11 11.48 -4.42
N ASP A 134 -24.93 10.90 -4.66
CA ASP A 134 -24.12 11.21 -5.86
C ASP A 134 -23.79 10.00 -6.75
N PHE A 135 -24.43 8.84 -6.54
CA PHE A 135 -24.08 7.63 -7.28
C PHE A 135 -25.09 7.32 -8.40
N ILE A 136 -24.69 7.65 -9.64
CA ILE A 136 -25.32 7.17 -10.88
C ILE A 136 -24.23 6.45 -11.68
N TYR A 137 -24.09 5.13 -11.51
CA TYR A 137 -23.19 4.33 -12.36
C TYR A 137 -23.97 3.31 -13.19
N ARG A 138 -23.81 3.38 -14.51
CA ARG A 138 -24.45 2.49 -15.49
C ARG A 138 -23.52 1.34 -15.85
N ASP A 139 -23.42 0.32 -15.00
CA ASP A 139 -22.99 -0.98 -15.49
C ASP A 139 -24.26 -1.71 -15.98
N ASN A 140 -24.37 -1.86 -17.30
CA ASN A 140 -25.58 -2.34 -17.97
C ASN A 140 -25.69 -3.86 -17.78
N PHE A 141 -26.17 -4.29 -16.61
CA PHE A 141 -26.35 -5.70 -16.29
C PHE A 141 -27.58 -6.23 -17.05
N LYS A 142 -27.37 -7.26 -17.88
CA LYS A 142 -28.42 -7.98 -18.63
C LYS A 142 -29.33 -8.83 -17.73
N VAL A 143 -29.91 -8.24 -16.68
CA VAL A 143 -31.25 -8.63 -16.24
C VAL A 143 -32.20 -7.92 -17.20
N SER A 144 -33.30 -8.55 -17.63
CA SER A 144 -34.28 -7.93 -18.52
C SER A 144 -34.66 -6.57 -17.95
N LYS A 145 -34.22 -5.56 -18.70
CA LYS A 145 -34.34 -4.14 -18.40
C LYS A 145 -35.80 -3.80 -18.12
N GLU A 146 -36.72 -4.44 -18.86
CA GLU A 146 -38.16 -4.29 -18.71
C GLU A 146 -38.68 -4.75 -17.33
N ASP A 147 -38.29 -5.94 -16.84
CA ASP A 147 -38.91 -6.54 -15.64
C ASP A 147 -38.56 -5.80 -14.33
N TYR A 148 -37.39 -5.18 -14.26
CA TYR A 148 -36.95 -4.42 -13.07
C TYR A 148 -37.36 -2.95 -13.12
N GLU A 149 -37.52 -2.39 -14.32
CA GLU A 149 -37.81 -0.97 -14.52
C GLU A 149 -39.31 -0.66 -14.48
N GLU A 150 -40.15 -1.63 -14.82
CA GLU A 150 -41.61 -1.54 -14.71
C GLU A 150 -42.09 -1.55 -13.25
N GLU A 151 -41.35 -2.21 -12.35
CA GLU A 151 -41.67 -2.31 -10.91
C GLU A 151 -41.34 -1.02 -10.12
N LEU A 152 -40.48 -0.13 -10.67
CA LEU A 152 -39.93 1.04 -9.97
C LEU A 152 -40.36 2.42 -10.50
N GLY A 153 -41.06 2.50 -11.65
CA GLY A 153 -41.64 3.77 -12.15
C GLY A 153 -40.62 4.87 -12.49
N LEU A 154 -39.59 4.53 -13.29
CA LEU A 154 -38.30 5.26 -13.36
C LEU A 154 -38.11 6.25 -14.56
N PHE A 155 -39.15 6.96 -15.01
CA PHE A 155 -38.98 7.99 -16.05
C PHE A 155 -39.70 9.29 -15.67
N ASP A 156 -39.03 10.43 -15.87
CA ASP A 156 -39.68 11.75 -15.91
C ASP A 156 -40.24 12.07 -17.31
N GLU A 157 -40.96 13.19 -17.45
CA GLU A 157 -41.58 13.64 -18.70
C GLU A 157 -40.57 13.94 -19.83
N GLU A 158 -39.26 13.95 -19.54
CA GLU A 158 -38.16 14.21 -20.49
C GLU A 158 -37.32 12.95 -20.81
N GLU A 159 -37.81 11.75 -20.47
CA GLU A 159 -37.13 10.45 -20.68
C GLU A 159 -35.77 10.30 -19.98
N ASN A 160 -35.47 11.15 -18.99
CA ASN A 160 -34.24 11.03 -18.20
C ASN A 160 -34.40 9.96 -17.11
N ARG A 161 -33.43 9.04 -17.02
CA ARG A 161 -33.42 7.97 -16.00
C ARG A 161 -32.81 8.43 -14.68
N LEU A 162 -33.64 8.46 -13.65
CA LEU A 162 -33.27 8.76 -12.26
C LEU A 162 -32.82 7.47 -11.52
N PHE A 163 -31.63 6.93 -11.80
CA PHE A 163 -31.09 5.83 -10.99
C PHE A 163 -30.22 6.39 -9.86
N LYS A 164 -30.83 6.70 -8.72
CA LYS A 164 -30.12 7.08 -7.49
C LYS A 164 -29.88 5.80 -6.69
N ASN A 165 -28.63 5.41 -6.44
CA ASN A 165 -28.36 4.30 -5.53
C ASN A 165 -28.68 4.76 -4.10
N THR A 166 -29.90 4.53 -3.65
CA THR A 166 -30.36 4.92 -2.32
C THR A 166 -29.94 3.87 -1.29
N GLU A 167 -29.63 4.27 -0.06
CA GLU A 167 -29.23 3.37 1.03
C GLU A 167 -30.26 2.26 1.33
N THR A 168 -31.53 2.47 0.96
CA THR A 168 -32.62 1.49 1.07
C THR A 168 -32.55 0.37 0.03
N ASN A 169 -31.69 0.49 -0.99
CA ASN A 169 -31.50 -0.54 -1.99
C ASN A 169 -30.75 -1.73 -1.37
N GLY A 170 -31.33 -2.93 -1.43
CA GLY A 170 -30.68 -4.16 -0.94
C GLY A 170 -29.35 -4.50 -1.64
N ARG A 171 -29.02 -3.83 -2.76
CA ARG A 171 -27.75 -3.97 -3.49
C ARG A 171 -26.80 -2.77 -3.32
N TYR A 172 -27.09 -1.85 -2.41
CA TYR A 172 -26.36 -0.60 -2.25
C TYR A 172 -24.82 -0.72 -2.32
N HIS A 173 -24.23 -1.58 -1.48
CA HIS A 173 -22.79 -1.86 -1.48
C HIS A 173 -22.36 -2.81 -2.60
N SER A 174 -23.24 -3.72 -3.03
CA SER A 174 -22.94 -4.71 -4.07
C SER A 174 -22.70 -4.05 -5.42
N ASP A 175 -23.46 -3.00 -5.74
CA ASP A 175 -23.33 -2.26 -6.99
C ASP A 175 -22.00 -1.49 -7.02
N TRP A 176 -21.64 -0.84 -5.91
CA TRP A 176 -20.35 -0.15 -5.76
C TRP A 176 -19.16 -1.11 -5.85
N CYS A 177 -19.23 -2.24 -5.16
CA CYS A 177 -18.19 -3.28 -5.22
C CYS A 177 -18.04 -3.82 -6.65
N SER A 178 -19.16 -4.06 -7.35
CA SER A 178 -19.16 -4.56 -8.73
C SER A 178 -18.54 -3.57 -9.72
N MET A 179 -18.71 -2.26 -9.47
CA MET A 179 -18.05 -1.21 -10.23
C MET A 179 -16.54 -1.17 -9.94
N MET A 180 -16.13 -1.14 -8.66
CA MET A 180 -14.72 -0.92 -8.30
C MET A 180 -13.81 -2.11 -8.59
N TYR A 181 -14.31 -3.34 -8.35
CA TYR A 181 -13.52 -4.55 -8.44
C TYR A 181 -12.77 -4.74 -9.79
N PRO A 182 -13.44 -4.71 -10.97
CA PRO A 182 -12.74 -4.91 -12.24
C PRO A 182 -11.75 -3.79 -12.56
N ARG A 183 -12.04 -2.56 -12.11
CA ARG A 183 -11.17 -1.38 -12.31
C ARG A 183 -9.88 -1.53 -11.51
N LEU A 184 -9.97 -1.97 -10.25
CA LEU A 184 -8.80 -2.23 -9.39
C LEU A 184 -7.96 -3.41 -9.90
N GLN A 185 -8.59 -4.48 -10.40
CA GLN A 185 -7.88 -5.59 -11.04
C GLN A 185 -7.04 -5.14 -12.23
N LEU A 186 -7.62 -4.31 -13.11
CA LEU A 186 -6.91 -3.78 -14.27
C LEU A 186 -5.84 -2.76 -13.88
N ALA A 187 -6.10 -1.92 -12.86
CA ALA A 187 -5.13 -0.97 -12.34
C ALA A 187 -3.88 -1.68 -11.80
N ARG A 188 -4.05 -2.79 -11.06
CA ARG A 188 -2.93 -3.60 -10.55
C ARG A 188 -2.03 -4.12 -11.67
N ASN A 189 -2.60 -4.48 -12.82
CA ASN A 189 -1.83 -4.98 -13.97
C ASN A 189 -0.96 -3.90 -14.62
N LEU A 190 -1.38 -2.63 -14.54
CA LEU A 190 -0.62 -1.51 -15.09
C LEU A 190 0.58 -1.15 -14.20
N LEU A 191 0.50 -1.42 -12.89
CA LEU A 191 1.56 -1.08 -11.95
C LEU A 191 2.87 -1.84 -12.22
N THR A 192 4.00 -1.14 -12.12
CA THR A 192 5.33 -1.78 -12.00
C THR A 192 5.41 -2.62 -10.71
N ASP A 193 6.37 -3.54 -10.63
CA ASP A 193 6.48 -4.44 -9.46
C ASP A 193 6.79 -3.69 -8.16
N ASP A 194 7.45 -2.54 -8.25
CA ASP A 194 7.71 -1.60 -7.16
C ASP A 194 6.66 -0.46 -7.09
N GLY A 195 5.58 -0.58 -7.86
CA GLY A 195 4.53 0.42 -8.00
C GLY A 195 3.52 0.39 -6.86
N VAL A 196 2.87 1.53 -6.64
CA VAL A 196 1.94 1.74 -5.53
C VAL A 196 0.64 2.40 -5.98
N ILE A 197 -0.46 2.12 -5.28
CA ILE A 197 -1.76 2.75 -5.49
C ILE A 197 -2.23 3.43 -4.21
N PHE A 198 -2.80 4.62 -4.39
CA PHE A 198 -3.43 5.43 -3.35
C PHE A 198 -4.91 5.60 -3.70
N ILE A 199 -5.79 5.33 -2.75
CA ILE A 199 -7.24 5.38 -2.96
C ILE A 199 -7.88 6.19 -1.83
N SER A 200 -8.45 7.34 -2.17
CA SER A 200 -9.23 8.16 -1.23
C SER A 200 -10.60 7.53 -0.99
N ILE A 201 -11.08 7.55 0.26
CA ILE A 201 -12.39 6.99 0.62
C ILE A 201 -12.86 7.56 1.97
N ASP A 202 -14.17 7.59 2.19
CA ASP A 202 -14.75 7.87 3.50
C ASP A 202 -15.22 6.59 4.23
N ASP A 203 -15.88 6.77 5.37
CA ASP A 203 -16.36 5.68 6.21
C ASP A 203 -17.40 4.76 5.55
N ASN A 204 -18.09 5.19 4.47
CA ASN A 204 -19.18 4.40 3.86
C ASN A 204 -18.68 3.11 3.21
N GLU A 205 -17.55 3.19 2.49
CA GLU A 205 -17.03 2.07 1.68
C GLU A 205 -15.60 1.67 2.04
N VAL A 206 -14.94 2.33 3.01
CA VAL A 206 -13.54 2.02 3.39
C VAL A 206 -13.30 0.53 3.67
N HIS A 207 -14.25 -0.14 4.34
CA HIS A 207 -14.12 -1.56 4.68
C HIS A 207 -14.31 -2.48 3.47
N ASN A 208 -15.24 -2.15 2.58
CA ASN A 208 -15.47 -2.92 1.36
C ASN A 208 -14.32 -2.73 0.38
N LEU A 209 -13.87 -1.49 0.20
CA LEU A 209 -12.68 -1.17 -0.58
C LEU A 209 -11.45 -1.90 -0.06
N ARG A 210 -11.25 -1.93 1.27
CA ARG A 210 -10.15 -2.64 1.89
C ARG A 210 -10.17 -4.12 1.52
N LYS A 211 -11.31 -4.80 1.68
CA LYS A 211 -11.45 -6.22 1.34
C LYS A 211 -11.25 -6.50 -0.15
N ILE A 212 -11.74 -5.62 -1.04
CA ILE A 212 -11.46 -5.71 -2.47
C ILE A 212 -9.95 -5.60 -2.73
N CYS A 213 -9.28 -4.65 -2.08
CA CYS A 213 -7.84 -4.47 -2.25
C CYS A 213 -7.04 -5.64 -1.69
N ASP A 214 -7.45 -6.21 -0.55
CA ASP A 214 -6.82 -7.41 0.01
C ASP A 214 -6.91 -8.60 -0.95
N GLU A 215 -8.06 -8.78 -1.63
CA GLU A 215 -8.21 -9.83 -2.65
C GLU A 215 -7.42 -9.55 -3.93
N VAL A 216 -7.38 -8.29 -4.39
CA VAL A 216 -6.73 -7.92 -5.65
C VAL A 216 -5.21 -7.82 -5.51
N PHE A 217 -4.73 -7.17 -4.45
CA PHE A 217 -3.31 -6.87 -4.22
C PHE A 217 -2.63 -7.85 -3.26
N GLY A 218 -3.38 -8.56 -2.41
CA GLY A 218 -2.86 -9.32 -1.29
C GLY A 218 -2.84 -8.47 -0.02
N GLU A 219 -3.33 -9.01 1.09
CA GLU A 219 -3.37 -8.32 2.39
C GLU A 219 -1.97 -7.91 2.86
N GLU A 220 -0.97 -8.74 2.59
CA GLU A 220 0.43 -8.49 2.93
C GLU A 220 1.04 -7.30 2.18
N ASN A 221 0.42 -6.90 1.07
CA ASN A 221 0.88 -5.78 0.26
C ASN A 221 0.26 -4.44 0.67
N MET A 222 -0.50 -4.40 1.77
CA MET A 222 -0.95 -3.15 2.36
C MET A 222 0.23 -2.39 3.01
N ILE A 223 0.44 -1.14 2.61
CA ILE A 223 1.49 -0.29 3.17
C ILE A 223 0.97 0.48 4.39
N ALA A 224 -0.15 1.19 4.24
CA ALA A 224 -0.72 2.03 5.28
C ALA A 224 -2.18 2.39 5.00
N SER A 225 -2.92 2.70 6.07
CA SER A 225 -4.13 3.49 6.02
C SER A 225 -3.80 4.87 6.59
N ILE A 226 -3.81 5.89 5.73
CA ILE A 226 -3.51 7.27 6.12
C ILE A 226 -4.83 7.94 6.49
N ILE A 227 -4.84 8.68 7.59
CA ILE A 227 -6.00 9.47 8.02
C ILE A 227 -5.79 10.88 7.50
N TRP A 228 -6.76 11.37 6.72
CA TRP A 228 -6.73 12.72 6.17
C TRP A 228 -7.77 13.59 6.85
N GLN A 229 -7.32 14.65 7.52
CA GLN A 229 -8.22 15.63 8.12
C GLN A 229 -8.80 16.56 7.03
N LYS A 230 -10.04 16.29 6.60
CA LYS A 230 -10.77 17.13 5.64
C LYS A 230 -11.28 18.45 6.22
N LYS A 231 -11.50 18.51 7.54
CA LYS A 231 -12.10 19.68 8.21
C LYS A 231 -11.40 19.96 9.55
N THR A 232 -11.35 21.22 9.97
CA THR A 232 -10.83 21.61 11.28
C THR A 232 -11.80 21.35 12.43
N GLY A 233 -13.11 21.25 12.15
CA GLY A 233 -14.16 21.00 13.12
C GLY A 233 -15.54 20.85 12.46
N SER A 234 -16.54 20.43 13.22
CA SER A 234 -17.95 20.44 12.82
C SER A 234 -18.82 20.84 14.01
N SER A 235 -19.22 22.12 14.08
CA SER A 235 -20.02 22.67 15.18
C SER A 235 -21.43 22.07 15.26
N ASP A 236 -21.94 21.59 14.13
CA ASP A 236 -23.33 21.17 13.98
C ASP A 236 -23.49 19.64 14.12
N ALA A 237 -22.41 18.94 14.50
CA ALA A 237 -22.45 17.50 14.72
C ALA A 237 -23.18 17.19 16.03
N ASN A 238 -24.27 16.43 15.94
CA ASN A 238 -25.04 15.99 17.11
C ASN A 238 -24.37 14.83 17.88
N LEU A 239 -23.46 14.09 17.23
CA LEU A 239 -22.70 12.98 17.81
C LEU A 239 -21.20 13.32 17.80
N ILE A 240 -20.37 12.44 17.23
CA ILE A 240 -18.95 12.73 17.00
C ILE A 240 -18.83 13.44 15.65
N ALA A 241 -18.12 14.56 15.64
CA ALA A 241 -17.78 15.28 14.43
C ALA A 241 -16.76 14.49 13.59
N THR A 242 -17.22 13.79 12.56
CA THR A 242 -16.34 13.13 11.59
C THR A 242 -15.69 14.18 10.68
N ILE A 243 -14.45 14.54 11.00
CA ILE A 243 -13.64 15.53 10.28
C ILE A 243 -12.51 14.91 9.46
N THR A 244 -12.44 13.58 9.44
CA THR A 244 -11.40 12.79 8.78
C THR A 244 -11.98 11.96 7.64
N GLU A 245 -11.11 11.55 6.73
CA GLU A 245 -11.30 10.56 5.68
C GLU A 245 -10.07 9.64 5.63
N TYR A 246 -10.11 8.62 4.78
CA TYR A 246 -9.02 7.65 4.66
C TYR A 246 -8.38 7.71 3.28
N LEU A 247 -7.09 7.39 3.26
CA LEU A 247 -6.34 7.12 2.04
C LEU A 247 -5.67 5.76 2.20
N LEU A 248 -6.18 4.75 1.48
CA LEU A 248 -5.63 3.41 1.51
C LEU A 248 -4.44 3.31 0.54
N VAL A 249 -3.34 2.74 1.03
CA VAL A 249 -2.09 2.60 0.27
C VAL A 249 -1.71 1.14 0.13
N PHE A 250 -1.62 0.66 -1.10
CA PHE A 250 -1.20 -0.70 -1.45
C PHE A 250 -0.01 -0.69 -2.42
N ALA A 251 0.88 -1.65 -2.25
CA ALA A 251 1.91 -1.97 -3.22
C ALA A 251 1.41 -3.05 -4.18
N LYS A 252 2.00 -3.14 -5.38
CA LYS A 252 1.87 -4.36 -6.19
C LYS A 252 2.69 -5.51 -5.59
N ASN A 253 3.89 -5.21 -5.09
CA ASN A 253 4.72 -6.10 -4.30
C ASN A 253 5.49 -5.26 -3.27
N ILE A 254 5.10 -5.38 -1.99
CA ILE A 254 5.66 -4.57 -0.90
C ILE A 254 7.16 -4.77 -0.71
N SER A 255 7.68 -5.96 -1.03
CA SER A 255 9.11 -6.28 -0.88
C SER A 255 9.99 -5.49 -1.85
N ASN A 256 9.41 -5.06 -2.99
CA ASN A 256 10.11 -4.28 -4.01
C ASN A 256 9.82 -2.78 -3.91
N SER A 257 8.76 -2.38 -3.20
CA SER A 257 8.36 -0.98 -3.07
C SER A 257 9.28 -0.22 -2.11
N VAL A 258 9.93 0.82 -2.63
CA VAL A 258 10.77 1.74 -1.85
C VAL A 258 10.20 3.15 -1.94
N PHE A 259 9.89 3.73 -0.79
CA PHE A 259 9.59 5.15 -0.67
C PHE A 259 10.86 5.94 -0.41
N ASN A 260 10.92 7.15 -0.96
CA ASN A 260 11.96 8.10 -0.59
C ASN A 260 11.85 8.40 0.92
N GLN A 261 12.98 8.77 1.51
CA GLN A 261 13.03 9.21 2.89
C GLN A 261 13.02 10.74 2.94
N ASN A 262 12.42 11.29 3.98
CA ASN A 262 12.46 12.71 4.26
C ASN A 262 13.86 13.08 4.79
N GLU A 263 14.67 13.72 3.95
CA GLU A 263 16.00 14.20 4.30
C GLU A 263 15.96 15.39 5.26
N GLU A 264 14.86 16.15 5.30
CA GLU A 264 14.67 17.31 6.17
C GLU A 264 14.10 16.92 7.55
N ALA A 265 13.80 15.64 7.78
CA ALA A 265 13.21 15.18 9.03
C ALA A 265 14.16 15.23 10.24
N HIS A 266 15.45 15.52 10.02
CA HIS A 266 16.40 15.67 11.12
C HIS A 266 16.37 17.10 11.66
N ASP A 267 16.20 17.22 12.98
CA ASP A 267 16.22 18.52 13.66
C ASP A 267 17.67 19.00 13.78
N GLU A 268 18.10 19.85 12.84
CA GLU A 268 19.43 20.47 12.83
C GLU A 268 19.74 21.17 14.17
N LYS A 269 18.73 21.68 14.88
CA LYS A 269 18.92 22.36 16.18
C LYS A 269 19.43 21.43 17.27
N ARG A 270 19.35 20.10 17.09
CA ARG A 270 19.93 19.13 18.03
C ARG A 270 21.45 19.10 17.96
N TYR A 271 22.02 19.30 16.78
CA TYR A 271 23.46 19.18 16.51
C TYR A 271 24.23 20.44 16.95
N LYS A 272 24.41 20.59 18.28
CA LYS A 272 24.94 21.81 18.91
C LYS A 272 26.45 21.79 19.14
N PHE A 273 27.08 20.62 19.12
CA PHE A 273 28.46 20.44 19.54
C PHE A 273 29.38 20.20 18.35
N ARG A 274 30.66 20.55 18.51
CA ARG A 274 31.75 20.36 17.54
C ARG A 274 32.98 19.86 18.28
N ASP A 275 33.77 19.04 17.60
CA ASP A 275 35.06 18.56 18.10
C ASP A 275 36.10 18.54 16.97
N GLU A 276 37.25 17.92 17.23
CA GLU A 276 38.37 17.81 16.29
C GLU A 276 38.01 17.08 14.98
N PHE A 277 36.94 16.29 14.96
CA PHE A 277 36.48 15.55 13.78
C PHE A 277 35.43 16.32 12.96
N PHE A 278 35.16 17.59 13.28
CA PHE A 278 34.09 18.37 12.68
C PHE A 278 34.15 18.44 11.14
N GLU A 279 35.34 18.57 10.56
CA GLU A 279 35.51 18.66 9.10
C GLU A 279 35.09 17.37 8.37
N GLU A 280 35.29 16.21 9.01
CA GLU A 280 34.95 14.90 8.43
C GLU A 280 33.53 14.45 8.82
N ARG A 281 33.15 14.63 10.08
CA ARG A 281 31.94 14.03 10.68
C ARG A 281 30.78 15.03 10.83
N GLY A 282 31.06 16.32 10.74
CA GLY A 282 30.08 17.39 10.98
C GLY A 282 29.78 17.62 12.46
N PRO A 283 28.77 18.44 12.78
CA PRO A 283 28.34 18.68 14.16
C PRO A 283 27.69 17.42 14.76
N TYR A 284 27.62 17.36 16.09
CA TYR A 284 27.05 16.22 16.82
C TYR A 284 26.16 16.64 18.00
N TYR A 285 25.44 15.67 18.55
CA TYR A 285 24.76 15.78 19.83
C TYR A 285 24.96 14.52 20.69
N TYR A 286 24.76 14.65 22.00
CA TYR A 286 24.87 13.54 22.94
C TYR A 286 23.55 12.80 23.10
N ASP A 287 23.59 11.48 23.07
CA ASP A 287 22.52 10.62 23.56
C ASP A 287 23.07 9.67 24.63
N ASN A 288 22.22 9.28 25.59
CA ASN A 288 22.60 8.39 26.68
C ASN A 288 22.88 7.00 26.12
N LEU A 289 24.02 6.41 26.49
CA LEU A 289 24.38 5.07 26.05
C LEU A 289 23.51 4.00 26.73
N ASP A 290 22.98 4.29 27.92
CA ASP A 290 22.08 3.39 28.65
C ASP A 290 20.61 3.61 28.28
N ARG A 291 19.82 2.54 28.34
CA ARG A 291 18.37 2.59 28.16
C ARG A 291 17.69 1.54 29.04
N GLY A 292 16.61 1.95 29.70
CA GLY A 292 15.68 1.03 30.34
C GLY A 292 14.85 0.28 29.30
N THR A 293 14.83 -1.05 29.38
CA THR A 293 14.08 -1.91 28.45
C THR A 293 13.34 -3.00 29.21
N LEU A 294 12.30 -3.58 28.60
CA LEU A 294 11.56 -4.70 29.18
C LEU A 294 12.38 -6.01 29.21
N GLY A 295 13.42 -6.13 28.37
CA GLY A 295 14.27 -7.33 28.27
C GLY A 295 15.70 -7.09 28.76
N TYR A 296 16.11 -7.84 29.77
CA TYR A 296 17.49 -7.85 30.28
C TYR A 296 18.39 -8.73 29.39
N HIS A 297 19.52 -8.18 28.95
CA HIS A 297 20.58 -8.94 28.30
C HIS A 297 21.86 -8.81 29.10
N GLU A 298 22.31 -9.92 29.66
CA GLU A 298 23.48 -9.95 30.53
C GLU A 298 24.75 -9.46 29.83
N SER A 299 24.88 -9.72 28.53
CA SER A 299 26.02 -9.28 27.71
C SER A 299 26.11 -7.77 27.51
N LEU A 300 25.01 -7.03 27.76
CA LEU A 300 24.94 -5.57 27.64
C LEU A 300 24.93 -4.88 29.02
N ASP A 301 25.13 -5.63 30.10
CA ASP A 301 25.24 -5.13 31.47
C ASP A 301 26.67 -5.40 31.98
N TYR A 302 27.60 -4.58 31.52
CA TYR A 302 29.02 -4.68 31.83
C TYR A 302 29.56 -3.35 32.36
N GLU A 303 30.72 -3.45 32.99
CA GLU A 303 31.43 -2.34 33.60
C GLU A 303 32.16 -1.48 32.56
N ILE A 304 32.07 -0.15 32.69
CA ILE A 304 32.89 0.81 31.93
C ILE A 304 33.78 1.57 32.92
N SER A 305 35.09 1.54 32.69
CA SER A 305 36.07 2.27 33.51
C SER A 305 36.04 3.77 33.24
N THR A 306 36.12 4.57 34.30
CA THR A 306 36.08 6.04 34.25
C THR A 306 37.47 6.63 34.49
N SER A 307 37.66 7.91 34.16
CA SER A 307 38.98 8.57 34.22
C SER A 307 39.55 8.73 35.63
N ASP A 308 38.71 8.64 36.66
CA ASP A 308 39.10 8.63 38.08
C ASP A 308 39.45 7.22 38.61
N GLY A 309 39.52 6.22 37.73
CA GLY A 309 39.81 4.83 38.10
C GLY A 309 38.64 4.10 38.75
N LYS A 310 37.45 4.72 38.81
CA LYS A 310 36.20 4.05 39.20
C LYS A 310 35.56 3.39 37.99
N SER A 311 34.32 2.94 38.18
CA SER A 311 33.53 2.36 37.14
C SER A 311 32.06 2.72 37.23
N THR A 312 31.38 2.54 36.10
CA THR A 312 29.95 2.79 35.96
C THR A 312 29.30 1.65 35.16
N PHE A 313 28.11 1.29 35.59
CA PHE A 313 27.20 0.34 34.95
C PHE A 313 26.01 1.10 34.33
N PRO A 314 25.17 0.46 33.49
CA PRO A 314 23.96 1.09 32.97
C PRO A 314 23.14 1.74 34.08
N ASN A 315 22.40 2.82 33.79
CA ASN A 315 21.72 3.63 34.80
C ASN A 315 22.65 4.33 35.81
N GLY A 316 23.96 4.39 35.54
CA GLY A 316 24.97 5.00 36.41
C GLY A 316 25.10 4.30 37.76
N ARG A 317 25.08 2.97 37.73
CA ARG A 317 25.24 2.11 38.92
C ARG A 317 26.71 1.83 39.19
N ILE A 318 27.02 1.37 40.40
CA ILE A 318 28.38 1.01 40.85
C ILE A 318 28.62 -0.50 40.91
N TYR A 319 27.56 -1.31 40.72
CA TYR A 319 27.64 -2.77 40.66
C TYR A 319 26.61 -3.30 39.66
N LYS A 320 26.85 -4.52 39.16
CA LYS A 320 25.96 -5.23 38.24
C LYS A 320 24.65 -5.61 38.94
N PHE A 321 23.52 -5.24 38.36
CA PHE A 321 22.19 -5.54 38.90
C PHE A 321 21.18 -5.68 37.77
N ASN A 322 20.14 -6.49 37.93
CA ASN A 322 19.09 -6.60 36.93
C ASN A 322 17.89 -5.71 37.32
N ASP A 323 17.85 -4.50 36.77
CA ASP A 323 16.73 -3.55 36.87
C ASP A 323 16.14 -3.22 35.48
N GLY A 324 16.44 -4.05 34.46
CA GLY A 324 16.06 -3.84 33.07
C GLY A 324 16.90 -2.79 32.30
N TRP A 325 17.89 -2.16 32.94
CA TRP A 325 18.81 -1.25 32.24
C TRP A 325 19.98 -1.99 31.61
N ARG A 326 20.34 -1.54 30.40
CA ARG A 326 21.45 -2.09 29.61
C ARG A 326 22.12 -0.99 28.80
N TRP A 327 23.36 -1.24 28.36
CA TRP A 327 24.01 -0.43 27.35
C TRP A 327 23.38 -0.68 25.98
N LYS A 328 23.35 0.36 25.13
CA LYS A 328 22.95 0.25 23.73
C LYS A 328 24.00 -0.46 22.87
N TRP A 329 25.28 -0.42 23.27
CA TRP A 329 26.42 -0.96 22.51
C TRP A 329 27.08 -2.13 23.24
N SER A 330 27.67 -3.06 22.48
CA SER A 330 28.53 -4.12 23.03
C SER A 330 29.83 -3.54 23.59
N LYS A 331 30.51 -4.31 24.45
CA LYS A 331 31.77 -3.89 25.07
C LYS A 331 32.83 -3.50 24.05
N ASP A 332 33.05 -4.33 23.04
CA ASP A 332 34.00 -4.06 21.95
C ASP A 332 33.68 -2.76 21.20
N LYS A 333 32.39 -2.48 20.98
CA LYS A 333 31.94 -1.25 20.32
C LYS A 333 32.13 -0.02 21.21
N VAL A 334 32.01 -0.17 22.53
CA VAL A 334 32.34 0.90 23.48
C VAL A 334 33.82 1.20 23.50
N GLU A 335 34.67 0.18 23.54
CA GLU A 335 36.13 0.36 23.47
C GLU A 335 36.55 1.05 22.16
N TRP A 336 35.98 0.63 21.04
CA TRP A 336 36.15 1.32 19.76
C TRP A 336 35.66 2.77 19.82
N GLY A 337 34.48 3.01 20.42
CA GLY A 337 33.90 4.33 20.53
C GLY A 337 34.72 5.30 21.38
N LEU A 338 35.30 4.82 22.48
CA LEU A 338 36.23 5.57 23.32
C LEU A 338 37.51 5.91 22.55
N LYS A 339 38.07 4.96 21.80
CA LYS A 339 39.29 5.17 21.02
C LYS A 339 39.11 6.16 19.86
N ASN A 340 37.92 6.17 19.24
CA ASN A 340 37.62 6.99 18.05
C ASN A 340 36.85 8.28 18.37
N GLY A 341 36.67 8.63 19.65
CA GLY A 341 36.00 9.86 20.08
C GLY A 341 34.48 9.87 19.85
N PHE A 342 33.84 8.72 19.71
CA PHE A 342 32.38 8.57 19.63
C PHE A 342 31.71 8.42 21.00
N ILE A 343 32.45 8.08 22.05
CA ILE A 343 31.94 8.00 23.42
C ILE A 343 32.60 9.05 24.28
N GLU A 344 31.81 9.66 25.15
CA GLU A 344 32.27 10.60 26.14
C GLU A 344 31.66 10.29 27.50
N ILE A 345 32.51 10.21 28.52
CA ILE A 345 32.11 9.95 29.89
C ILE A 345 32.19 11.27 30.65
N GLN A 346 31.05 11.72 31.18
CA GLN A 346 30.94 13.02 31.85
C GLN A 346 30.55 12.84 33.31
N ALA A 347 31.08 13.71 34.18
CA ALA A 347 30.70 13.72 35.58
C ALA A 347 29.22 14.10 35.73
N SER A 348 28.50 13.38 36.58
CA SER A 348 27.05 13.52 36.76
C SER A 348 26.69 13.44 38.23
N THR A 349 26.07 14.49 38.75
CA THR A 349 25.55 14.53 40.12
C THR A 349 24.27 13.72 40.30
N SER A 350 23.62 13.33 39.20
CA SER A 350 22.35 12.60 39.19
C SER A 350 22.50 11.08 39.26
N LYS A 351 23.71 10.56 39.04
CA LYS A 351 23.99 9.12 38.96
C LYS A 351 24.76 8.66 40.20
N LYS A 352 24.45 7.45 40.70
CA LYS A 352 25.10 6.90 41.91
C LYS A 352 26.60 6.69 41.72
N SER A 353 27.03 6.35 40.51
CA SER A 353 28.45 6.24 40.14
C SER A 353 29.16 7.59 40.05
N GLY A 354 28.42 8.70 40.00
CA GLY A 354 28.98 10.02 39.71
C GLY A 354 29.28 10.25 38.23
N TRP A 355 28.91 9.32 37.34
CA TRP A 355 29.28 9.34 35.92
C TRP A 355 28.11 8.97 35.00
N SER A 356 27.97 9.73 33.91
CA SER A 356 27.08 9.44 32.78
C SER A 356 27.91 9.10 31.55
N VAL A 357 27.47 8.10 30.78
CA VAL A 357 28.15 7.68 29.53
C VAL A 357 27.28 8.08 28.35
N TYR A 358 27.82 8.93 27.49
CA TYR A 358 27.16 9.41 26.28
C TYR A 358 27.86 8.86 25.04
N TYR A 359 27.09 8.62 23.98
CA TYR A 359 27.65 8.48 22.65
C TYR A 359 27.26 9.70 21.81
N LYS A 360 28.17 10.10 20.93
CA LYS A 360 28.01 11.21 20.01
C LYS A 360 27.33 10.71 18.74
N ILE A 361 26.26 11.39 18.36
CA ILE A 361 25.57 11.16 17.08
C ILE A 361 25.96 12.31 16.16
N TYR A 362 26.78 12.00 15.16
CA TYR A 362 27.25 12.95 14.17
C TYR A 362 26.27 13.08 13.00
N LEU A 363 26.26 14.24 12.37
CA LEU A 363 25.38 14.54 11.24
C LEU A 363 25.77 13.74 9.98
N ASN A 364 27.06 13.70 9.63
CA ASN A 364 27.51 13.20 8.33
C ASN A 364 27.97 11.74 8.36
N VAL A 365 28.11 11.13 9.54
CA VAL A 365 28.54 9.74 9.69
C VAL A 365 27.66 8.95 10.64
N ASP A 366 27.60 7.65 10.42
CA ASP A 366 26.94 6.71 11.31
C ASP A 366 27.81 6.38 12.55
N ASN A 367 27.30 5.50 13.41
CA ASN A 367 28.00 5.04 14.62
C ASN A 367 29.06 3.95 14.31
N GLU A 368 29.57 3.92 13.08
CA GLU A 368 30.71 3.13 12.61
C GLU A 368 31.72 4.02 11.85
N GLY A 369 31.46 5.32 11.73
CA GLY A 369 32.29 6.27 10.99
C GLY A 369 32.08 6.25 9.47
N LYS A 370 31.03 5.58 8.97
CA LYS A 370 30.71 5.57 7.54
C LYS A 370 29.87 6.79 7.18
N PRO A 371 30.12 7.44 6.02
CA PRO A 371 29.29 8.53 5.55
C PRO A 371 27.81 8.11 5.44
N ILE A 372 26.92 8.93 6.00
CA ILE A 372 25.47 8.72 5.94
C ILE A 372 24.77 10.04 5.70
N LYS A 373 23.72 10.02 4.88
CA LYS A 373 22.77 11.12 4.79
C LYS A 373 21.63 10.85 5.77
N ARG A 374 21.43 11.75 6.74
CA ARG A 374 20.36 11.60 7.74
C ARG A 374 19.02 11.83 7.08
N SER A 375 18.27 10.76 6.92
CA SER A 375 16.90 10.79 6.43
C SER A 375 16.02 9.92 7.32
N SER A 376 14.72 10.17 7.32
CA SER A 376 13.74 9.35 8.03
C SER A 376 12.61 8.95 7.10
N PRO A 377 12.01 7.76 7.26
CA PRO A 377 10.78 7.43 6.54
C PRO A 377 9.72 8.51 6.77
N TYR A 378 8.91 8.80 5.75
CA TYR A 378 7.73 9.63 5.94
C TYR A 378 6.80 8.97 6.96
N LYS A 379 6.32 9.76 7.91
CA LYS A 379 5.33 9.32 8.88
C LYS A 379 3.95 9.44 8.25
N ASN A 380 3.05 8.53 8.58
CA ASN A 380 1.65 8.70 8.24
C ASN A 380 1.13 10.01 8.85
N ILE A 381 0.33 10.72 8.07
CA ILE A 381 -0.41 11.88 8.55
C ILE A 381 -1.55 11.32 9.44
N ILE A 382 -1.75 11.95 10.60
CA ILE A 382 -2.85 11.67 11.54
C ILE A 382 -3.79 12.86 11.53
#